data_AF-A0A2C9WGR6-F1
#
_entry.id   AF-A0A2C9WGR6-F1
#
_cell.length_a   1.000
_cell.length_b   1.000
_cell.length_c   1.000
_cell.angle_alpha   90.00
_cell.angle_beta   90.00
_cell.angle_gamma   90.00
#
_symmetry.space_group_name_H-M   'P 1'
#
loop_
_entity.id
_entity.type
_entity.pdbx_description
1 polymer ?
#
loop_
_entity_poly.entity_id
_entity_poly.type
_entity_poly.pdbx_seq_one_letter_code
_entity_poly.pdbx_strand_id
1 'polypeptide(L)'
;VGDLIRNMSCKLVFGEANIDEFDLKLLIKEALNLTGAFNIADYVPFLGAFDLQGLKKRMKAFSKKMDKILDKIIDEHERKAQWQKQQQIRDFVDIINRE
;
A
#
# COMPACT_ATOMS: atom_id res chain seq x y z
N VAL A 1 20.65 -2.27 1.58
CA VAL A 1 20.07 -1.91 0.26
C VAL A 1 18.55 -1.91 0.29
N GLY A 2 17.89 -3.01 0.68
CA GLY A 2 16.42 -3.10 0.69
C GLY A 2 15.70 -2.03 1.54
N ASP A 3 16.14 -1.77 2.77
CA ASP A 3 15.50 -0.75 3.63
C ASP A 3 15.69 0.68 3.08
N LEU A 4 16.82 0.96 2.41
CA LEU A 4 17.09 2.25 1.79
C LEU A 4 16.19 2.49 0.57
N ILE A 5 16.06 1.49 -0.30
CA ILE A 5 15.16 1.55 -1.47
C ILE A 5 13.72 1.74 -0.99
N ARG A 6 13.28 0.96 0.00
CA ARG A 6 11.95 1.10 0.60
C ARG A 6 11.72 2.52 1.10
N ASN A 7 12.62 3.06 1.91
CA ASN A 7 12.45 4.40 2.48
C ASN A 7 12.41 5.48 1.39
N MET A 8 13.23 5.38 0.35
CA MET A 8 13.17 6.28 -0.80
C MET A 8 11.85 6.15 -1.56
N SER A 9 11.40 4.94 -1.89
CA SER A 9 10.14 4.71 -2.59
C SER A 9 8.94 5.19 -1.78
N CYS A 10 8.90 4.93 -0.46
CA CYS A 10 7.84 5.43 0.41
C CYS A 10 7.82 6.96 0.46
N LYS A 11 8.99 7.62 0.55
CA LYS A 11 9.05 9.09 0.52
C LYS A 11 8.63 9.71 -0.80
N LEU A 12 8.90 9.04 -1.92
CA LEU A 12 8.47 9.51 -3.23
C LEU A 12 6.96 9.38 -3.39
N VAL A 13 6.38 8.25 -2.97
CA VAL A 13 4.96 7.95 -3.20
C VAL A 13 4.06 8.62 -2.17
N PHE A 14 4.45 8.63 -0.89
CA PHE A 14 3.62 9.06 0.24
C PHE A 14 4.20 10.25 1.00
N GLY A 15 5.24 10.90 0.46
CA GLY A 15 5.85 12.07 1.09
C GLY A 15 6.54 11.75 2.40
N GLU A 16 6.66 12.75 3.28
CA GLU A 16 7.23 12.57 4.62
C GLU A 16 6.22 11.93 5.58
N ALA A 17 5.68 10.77 5.20
CA ALA A 17 4.86 9.92 6.06
C ALA A 17 5.77 9.13 7.02
N ASN A 18 5.36 9.01 8.29
CA ASN A 18 6.09 8.23 9.29
C ASN A 18 6.05 6.73 8.95
N ILE A 19 7.10 6.24 8.31
CA ILE A 19 7.23 4.86 7.80
C ILE A 19 7.08 3.81 8.91
N ASP A 20 7.49 4.16 10.14
CA ASP A 20 7.43 3.26 11.31
C ASP A 20 6.02 3.16 11.91
N GLU A 21 5.13 4.13 11.68
CA GLU A 21 3.76 4.12 12.23
C GLU A 21 2.86 3.10 11.53
N PHE A 22 3.18 2.75 10.29
CA PHE A 22 2.31 1.97 9.40
C PHE A 22 2.69 0.51 9.23
N ASP A 23 3.76 0.05 9.88
CA ASP A 23 4.26 -1.33 9.77
C ASP A 23 4.43 -1.79 8.30
N LEU A 24 4.78 -0.83 7.42
CA LEU A 24 4.81 -1.00 5.96
C LEU A 24 5.68 -2.17 5.52
N LYS A 25 6.73 -2.50 6.30
CA LYS A 25 7.59 -3.65 6.05
C LYS A 25 6.82 -4.97 6.09
N LEU A 26 5.93 -5.13 7.08
CA LEU A 26 5.11 -6.33 7.22
C LEU A 26 4.11 -6.44 6.08
N LEU A 27 3.53 -5.30 5.67
CA LEU A 27 2.58 -5.26 4.56
C LEU A 27 3.23 -5.54 3.22
N ILE A 28 4.39 -4.96 2.92
CA ILE A 28 5.14 -5.27 1.69
C ILE A 28 5.49 -6.77 1.67
N LYS A 29 5.89 -7.35 2.81
CA LYS A 29 6.15 -8.79 2.90
C LYS A 29 4.89 -9.63 2.68
N GLU A 30 3.75 -9.21 3.23
CA GLU A 30 2.46 -9.88 3.03
C GLU A 30 2.00 -9.77 1.57
N ALA A 31 2.18 -8.62 0.92
CA ALA A 31 1.91 -8.40 -0.49
C ALA A 31 2.76 -9.31 -1.39
N LEU A 32 4.08 -9.33 -1.18
CA LEU A 32 4.98 -10.20 -1.93
C LEU A 32 4.64 -11.68 -1.75
N ASN A 33 4.27 -12.09 -0.54
CA ASN A 33 3.85 -13.46 -0.28
C ASN A 33 2.52 -13.81 -0.94
N LEU A 34 1.57 -12.89 -1.01
CA LEU A 34 0.26 -13.13 -1.66
C LEU A 34 0.36 -13.12 -3.18
N THR A 35 1.15 -12.20 -3.75
CA THR A 35 1.36 -12.09 -5.20
C THR A 35 2.26 -13.20 -5.73
N GLY A 36 3.26 -13.62 -4.94
CA GLY A 36 4.17 -14.72 -5.28
C GLY A 36 3.66 -16.11 -4.88
N ALA A 37 2.48 -16.19 -4.23
CA ALA A 37 1.91 -17.49 -3.86
C ALA A 37 1.48 -18.27 -5.11
N PHE A 38 1.85 -19.54 -5.14
CA PHE A 38 1.37 -20.46 -6.16
C PHE A 38 -0.15 -20.64 -6.01
N ASN A 39 -0.93 -20.12 -6.94
CA ASN A 39 -2.38 -20.24 -6.88
C ASN A 39 -2.86 -21.46 -7.69
N ILE A 40 -3.22 -22.55 -7.01
CA ILE A 40 -3.75 -23.78 -7.61
C ILE A 40 -4.96 -23.50 -8.53
N ALA A 41 -5.75 -22.46 -8.23
CA ALA A 41 -6.86 -22.05 -9.08
C ALA A 41 -6.43 -21.61 -10.49
N ASP A 42 -5.19 -21.13 -10.65
CA ASP A 42 -4.65 -20.69 -11.95
C ASP A 42 -4.28 -21.89 -12.83
N TYR A 43 -4.05 -23.06 -12.22
CA TYR A 43 -3.74 -24.32 -12.91
C TYR A 43 -4.97 -25.22 -13.07
N VAL A 44 -5.93 -25.08 -12.15
CA VAL A 44 -7.13 -25.92 -12.07
C VAL A 44 -8.37 -25.02 -11.94
N PRO A 45 -8.92 -24.52 -13.07
CA PRO A 45 -9.93 -23.46 -13.07
C PRO A 45 -11.19 -23.78 -12.26
N PHE A 46 -11.60 -25.06 -12.21
CA PHE A 46 -12.79 -25.49 -11.48
C PHE A 46 -12.64 -25.40 -9.95
N LEU A 47 -11.41 -25.38 -9.42
CA LEU A 47 -11.14 -25.19 -7.99
C LEU A 47 -11.08 -23.70 -7.59
N GLY A 48 -11.12 -22.79 -8.56
CA GLY A 48 -11.03 -21.35 -8.31
C GLY A 48 -12.18 -20.76 -7.50
N ALA A 49 -13.37 -21.38 -7.51
CA ALA A 49 -14.51 -20.95 -6.72
C ALA A 49 -14.36 -21.27 -5.22
N PHE A 50 -13.56 -22.29 -4.87
CA PHE A 50 -13.47 -22.80 -3.50
C PHE A 50 -12.48 -22.05 -2.60
N ASP A 51 -11.59 -21.22 -3.17
CA ASP A 51 -10.52 -20.53 -2.41
C ASP A 51 -9.76 -21.47 -1.46
N LEU A 52 -9.35 -22.65 -1.97
CA LEU A 52 -8.77 -23.73 -1.16
C LEU A 52 -7.52 -23.33 -0.36
N GLN A 53 -6.78 -22.34 -0.87
CA GLN A 53 -5.59 -21.79 -0.22
C GLN A 53 -5.86 -20.55 0.63
N GLY A 54 -7.13 -20.10 0.68
CA GLY A 54 -7.54 -18.90 1.37
C GLY A 54 -6.93 -17.61 0.82
N LEU A 55 -6.33 -17.65 -0.38
CA LEU A 55 -5.61 -16.53 -0.98
C LEU A 55 -6.55 -15.36 -1.24
N LYS A 56 -7.78 -15.60 -1.69
CA LYS A 56 -8.77 -14.53 -1.92
C LYS A 56 -9.16 -13.87 -0.61
N LYS A 57 -9.43 -14.66 0.44
CA LYS A 57 -9.74 -14.12 1.78
C LYS A 57 -8.58 -13.31 2.35
N ARG A 58 -7.35 -13.81 2.24
CA ARG A 58 -6.14 -13.11 2.71
C ARG A 58 -5.87 -11.83 1.91
N MET A 59 -6.03 -11.86 0.59
CA MET A 59 -5.91 -10.67 -0.25
C MET A 59 -6.96 -9.62 0.11
N LYS A 60 -8.20 -10.02 0.39
CA LYS A 60 -9.25 -9.09 0.85
C LYS A 60 -8.92 -8.47 2.21
N ALA A 61 -8.36 -9.25 3.14
CA ALA A 61 -7.92 -8.73 4.44
C ALA A 61 -6.73 -7.77 4.29
N PHE A 62 -5.77 -8.10 3.42
CA PHE A 62 -4.64 -7.24 3.06
C PHE A 62 -5.10 -5.92 2.43
N SER A 63 -6.01 -5.96 1.44
CA SER A 63 -6.59 -4.76 0.80
C SER A 63 -7.18 -3.83 1.84
N LYS A 64 -7.99 -4.33 2.78
CA LYS A 64 -8.58 -3.51 3.86
C LYS A 64 -7.54 -2.85 4.77
N LYS A 65 -6.38 -3.49 5.00
CA LYS A 65 -5.28 -2.88 5.76
C LYS A 65 -4.64 -1.76 4.94
N MET A 66 -4.40 -2.00 3.66
CA MET A 66 -3.84 -1.01 2.74
C MET A 66 -4.74 0.21 2.58
N ASP A 67 -6.05 0.00 2.39
CA ASP A 67 -7.03 1.09 2.25
C ASP A 67 -6.96 2.05 3.44
N LYS A 68 -6.96 1.53 4.68
CA LYS A 68 -6.83 2.34 5.91
C LYS A 68 -5.54 3.15 6.00
N ILE A 69 -4.47 2.66 5.41
CA ILE A 69 -3.18 3.35 5.42
C ILE A 69 -3.19 4.47 4.39
N LEU A 70 -3.71 4.19 3.20
CA LEU A 70 -3.88 5.20 2.16
C LEU A 70 -4.82 6.30 2.63
N ASP A 71 -5.93 5.97 3.28
CA ASP A 71 -6.86 6.94 3.88
C ASP A 71 -6.12 7.89 4.84
N LYS A 72 -5.33 7.35 5.76
CA LYS A 72 -4.55 8.16 6.71
C LYS A 72 -3.51 9.05 6.01
N ILE A 73 -2.85 8.53 4.97
CA ILE A 73 -1.86 9.29 4.20
C ILE A 73 -2.55 10.43 3.46
N ILE A 74 -3.70 10.18 2.84
CA ILE A 74 -4.49 11.19 2.13
C ILE A 74 -4.96 12.27 3.12
N ASP A 75 -5.53 11.88 4.26
CA ASP A 75 -5.96 12.83 5.31
C ASP A 75 -4.78 13.71 5.80
N GLU A 76 -3.60 13.13 5.97
CA GLU A 76 -2.40 13.88 6.37
C GLU A 76 -1.97 14.88 5.28
N HIS A 77 -2.04 14.47 4.00
CA HIS A 77 -1.72 15.33 2.85
C HIS A 77 -2.71 16.48 2.70
N GLU A 78 -4.01 16.21 2.79
CA GLU A 78 -5.04 17.26 2.75
C GLU A 78 -4.86 18.27 3.89
N ARG A 79 -4.55 17.80 5.10
CA ARG A 79 -4.28 18.67 6.24
C ARG A 79 -3.00 19.50 6.01
N LYS A 80 -1.93 18.93 5.48
CA LYS A 80 -0.69 19.68 5.15
C LYS A 80 -0.94 20.73 4.06
N ALA A 81 -1.69 20.38 3.02
CA ALA A 81 -2.05 21.28 1.91
C ALA A 81 -2.90 22.48 2.38
N GLN A 82 -3.78 22.28 3.37
CA GLN A 82 -4.56 23.36 3.98
C GLN A 82 -3.70 24.35 4.80
N TRP A 83 -2.58 23.90 5.38
CA TRP A 83 -1.80 24.67 6.36
C TRP A 83 -0.54 25.34 5.78
N GLN A 84 0.00 24.88 4.64
CA GLN A 84 1.22 25.43 4.03
C GLN A 84 1.06 25.80 2.56
N LYS A 85 0.83 27.09 2.28
CA LYS A 85 0.81 27.64 0.90
C LYS A 85 2.19 27.98 0.31
N GLN A 86 3.28 27.81 1.06
CA GLN A 86 4.62 28.20 0.62
C GLN A 86 5.61 27.04 0.84
N GLN A 87 6.10 26.46 -0.26
CA GLN A 87 7.15 25.44 -0.36
C GLN A 87 6.80 23.99 0.02
N GLN A 88 5.62 23.48 -0.34
CA GLN A 88 5.36 22.04 -0.21
C GLN A 88 6.10 21.26 -1.32
N ILE A 89 7.01 20.35 -0.93
CA ILE A 89 7.53 19.30 -1.82
C ILE A 89 6.35 18.38 -2.13
N ARG A 90 5.95 18.34 -3.40
CA ARG A 90 4.81 17.53 -3.84
C ARG A 90 5.22 16.08 -4.00
N ASP A 91 4.33 15.17 -3.60
CA ASP A 91 4.48 13.76 -3.88
C ASP A 91 3.44 13.23 -4.88
N PHE A 92 3.44 11.92 -5.13
CA PHE A 92 2.51 11.29 -6.07
C PHE A 92 1.04 11.37 -5.62
N VAL A 93 0.76 11.32 -4.31
CA VAL A 93 -0.61 11.42 -3.79
C VAL A 93 -1.16 12.83 -4.03
N ASP A 94 -0.33 13.86 -3.84
CA ASP A 94 -0.70 15.25 -4.15
C ASP A 94 -1.03 15.47 -5.63
N ILE A 95 -0.39 14.73 -6.53
CA ILE A 95 -0.62 14.83 -7.98
C ILE A 95 -1.95 14.18 -8.36
N ILE A 96 -2.24 12.98 -7.83
CA ILE A 96 -3.48 12.25 -8.12
C ILE A 96 -4.71 12.99 -7.59
N ASN A 97 -4.63 13.58 -6.40
CA ASN A 97 -5.76 14.28 -5.79
C ASN A 97 -6.11 15.63 -6.45
N ARG A 98 -5.37 16.04 -7.49
CA ARG A 98 -5.54 17.33 -8.17
C ARG A 98 -6.23 17.23 -9.53
N GLU A 99 -6.34 16.02 -10.09
CA GLU A 99 -7.11 15.73 -11.32
C GLU A 99 -8.52 15.22 -10.99
#